data_AF-A0A060BRA0-F1
#
_entry.id   AF-A0A060BRA0-F1
#
_cell.length_a   1.000
_cell.length_b   1.000
_cell.length_c   1.000
_cell.angle_alpha   90.00
_cell.angle_beta   90.00
_cell.angle_gamma   90.00
#
_symmetry.space_group_name_H-M   'P 1'
#
loop_
_entity.id
_entity.type
_entity.pdbx_description
1 polymer ?
#
loop_
_entity_poly.entity_id
_entity_poly.type
_entity_poly.pdbx_seq_one_letter_code
_entity_poly.pdbx_strand_id
1 'polypeptide(L)'
;VAHTGGLADTVIDANLAALNAGAATGFQFTPIDAAPLAGAIRRATHLMRDKAAWTAIQRQGMKSDVSWDRSAALYADLYGSLAGGRP
;
A
#
# COMPACT_ATOMS: atom_id res chain seq x y z
N VAL A 1 0.75 8.02 -0.65
CA VAL A 1 0.60 7.92 0.83
C VAL A 1 1.96 8.08 1.48
N ALA A 2 2.01 8.73 2.65
CA ALA A 2 3.19 8.71 3.52
C ALA A 2 3.18 7.42 4.37
N HIS A 3 4.33 6.84 4.70
CA HIS A 3 4.42 5.56 5.43
C HIS A 3 3.89 5.67 6.87
N THR A 4 2.58 5.58 7.06
CA THR A 4 1.94 5.65 8.38
C THR A 4 1.11 4.38 8.64
N GLY A 5 1.51 3.60 9.65
CA GLY A 5 0.77 2.43 10.14
C GLY A 5 0.42 1.41 9.06
N GLY A 6 -0.69 0.68 9.23
CA GLY A 6 -1.13 -0.39 8.31
C GLY A 6 -1.48 0.07 6.88
N LEU A 7 -1.55 1.39 6.62
CA LEU A 7 -1.69 1.92 5.27
C LEU A 7 -0.35 1.89 4.50
N ALA A 8 0.78 1.92 5.20
CA ALA A 8 2.10 1.76 4.58
C ALA A 8 2.27 0.35 3.99
N ASP A 9 1.69 -0.65 4.64
CA ASP A 9 1.80 -2.07 4.26
C ASP A 9 0.89 -2.45 3.07
N THR A 10 -0.04 -1.59 2.68
CA THR A 10 -1.04 -1.87 1.63
C THR A 10 -0.69 -1.26 0.27
N VAL A 11 0.27 -0.33 0.21
CA VAL A 11 0.68 0.32 -1.04
C VAL A 11 2.08 -0.12 -1.43
N ILE A 12 2.23 -0.66 -2.64
CA ILE A 12 3.50 -0.89 -3.30
C ILE A 12 3.69 0.24 -4.30
N ASP A 13 4.71 1.09 -4.08
CA ASP A 13 4.99 2.25 -4.94
C ASP A 13 5.23 1.82 -6.39
N ALA A 14 4.64 2.56 -7.33
CA ALA A 14 4.81 2.42 -8.77
C ALA A 14 6.17 2.92 -9.24
N ASN A 15 7.23 2.41 -8.63
CA ASN A 15 8.60 2.54 -9.11
C ASN A 15 8.83 1.53 -10.26
N LEU A 16 9.95 1.70 -10.96
CA LEU A 16 10.28 0.90 -12.14
C LEU A 16 10.30 -0.61 -11.85
N ALA A 17 10.82 -1.03 -10.69
CA ALA A 17 10.90 -2.45 -10.33
C ALA A 17 9.50 -3.05 -10.10
N ALA A 18 8.64 -2.37 -9.34
CA ALA A 18 7.29 -2.82 -9.05
C ALA A 18 6.38 -2.82 -10.29
N LEU A 19 6.59 -1.86 -11.20
CA LEU A 19 5.91 -1.82 -12.49
C LEU A 19 6.31 -3.02 -13.37
N ASN A 20 7.61 -3.29 -13.49
CA ASN A 20 8.11 -4.43 -14.26
C ASN A 20 7.67 -5.78 -13.67
N ALA A 21 7.56 -5.87 -12.34
CA ALA A 21 7.07 -7.06 -11.65
C ALA A 21 5.53 -7.20 -11.67
N GLY A 22 4.79 -6.19 -12.13
CA GLY A 22 3.32 -6.17 -12.07
C GLY A 22 2.77 -6.12 -10.64
N ALA A 23 3.57 -5.67 -9.67
CA ALA A 23 3.25 -5.65 -8.25
C ALA A 23 2.81 -4.27 -7.73
N ALA A 24 3.02 -3.21 -8.51
CA ALA A 24 2.67 -1.85 -8.11
C ALA A 24 1.16 -1.68 -7.85
N THR A 25 0.80 -1.10 -6.70
CA THR A 25 -0.60 -0.85 -6.30
C THR A 25 -0.91 0.63 -6.11
N GLY A 26 0.10 1.52 -6.08
CA GLY A 26 -0.13 2.94 -5.93
C GLY A 26 1.15 3.77 -5.89
N PHE A 27 1.12 4.90 -5.17
CA PHE A 27 2.23 5.85 -5.10
C PHE A 27 2.54 6.22 -3.65
N GLN A 28 3.82 6.19 -3.30
CA GLN A 28 4.33 6.59 -1.99
C GLN A 28 5.29 7.77 -2.11
N PHE A 29 5.45 8.48 -1.00
CA PHE A 29 6.46 9.51 -0.86
C PHE A 29 7.00 9.52 0.56
N THR A 30 8.29 9.84 0.66
CA THR A 30 9.00 9.99 1.92
C THR A 30 10.20 10.90 1.67
N PRO A 31 10.61 11.75 2.63
CA PRO A 31 9.93 12.08 3.89
C PRO A 31 8.57 12.79 3.69
N ILE A 32 7.84 13.04 4.78
CA ILE A 32 6.53 13.72 4.77
C ILE A 32 6.74 15.23 4.58
N ASP A 33 7.12 15.61 3.37
CA ASP A 33 7.42 16.99 2.98
C ASP A 33 6.75 17.34 1.65
N ALA A 34 6.65 18.65 1.37
CA ALA A 34 6.00 19.17 0.18
C ALA A 34 6.68 18.72 -1.13
N ALA A 35 8.02 18.67 -1.17
CA ALA A 35 8.76 18.32 -2.38
C ALA A 35 8.60 16.82 -2.77
N PRO A 36 8.76 15.85 -1.85
CA PRO A 36 8.44 14.45 -2.12
C PRO A 36 6.98 14.22 -2.55
N LEU A 37 6.02 14.90 -1.92
CA LEU A 37 4.61 14.83 -2.30
C LEU A 37 4.38 15.33 -3.74
N ALA A 38 4.92 16.49 -4.09
CA ALA A 38 4.85 17.03 -5.45
C ALA A 38 5.49 16.07 -6.47
N GLY A 39 6.60 15.41 -6.09
CA GLY A 39 7.22 14.35 -6.88
C GLY A 39 6.28 13.17 -7.15
N ALA A 40 5.60 12.66 -6.12
CA ALA A 40 4.64 11.57 -6.28
C ALA A 40 3.44 11.95 -7.17
N ILE A 41 2.93 13.17 -7.04
CA ILE A 41 1.85 13.69 -7.90
C ILE A 41 2.30 13.76 -9.36
N ARG A 42 3.52 14.24 -9.64
CA ARG A 42 4.08 14.24 -11.00
C ARG A 42 4.21 12.82 -11.57
N ARG A 43 4.71 11.86 -10.78
CA ARG A 43 4.77 10.45 -11.22
C ARG A 43 3.39 9.91 -11.55
N ALA A 44 2.42 10.13 -10.67
CA ALA A 44 1.04 9.67 -10.86
C ALA A 44 0.41 10.26 -12.13
N THR A 45 0.52 11.58 -12.32
CA THR A 45 -0.03 12.25 -13.52
C THR A 45 0.67 11.86 -14.81
N HIS A 46 1.97 11.57 -14.77
CA HIS A 46 2.69 11.03 -15.92
C HIS A 46 2.19 9.63 -16.26
N LEU A 47 2.12 8.74 -15.28
CA LEU A 47 1.68 7.36 -15.48
C LEU A 47 0.20 7.25 -15.87
N MET A 48 -0.65 8.15 -15.40
CA MET A 48 -2.07 8.22 -15.77
C MET A 48 -2.27 8.41 -17.28
N ARG A 49 -1.30 9.01 -17.99
CA ARG A 49 -1.34 9.17 -19.45
C ARG A 49 -1.09 7.85 -20.18
N ASP A 50 -0.37 6.92 -19.55
CA ASP A 50 -0.26 5.54 -20.01
C ASP A 50 -1.44 4.72 -19.49
N LYS A 51 -2.48 4.60 -20.31
CA LYS A 51 -3.71 3.87 -19.94
C LYS A 51 -3.45 2.41 -19.56
N ALA A 52 -2.46 1.76 -20.17
CA ALA A 52 -2.18 0.35 -19.91
C ALA A 52 -1.54 0.18 -18.54
N ALA A 53 -0.47 0.94 -18.26
CA ALA A 53 0.20 0.94 -16.95
C ALA A 53 -0.76 1.39 -15.84
N TRP A 54 -1.55 2.43 -16.08
CA TRP A 54 -2.54 2.93 -15.14
C TRP A 54 -3.60 1.87 -14.78
N THR A 55 -4.16 1.20 -15.78
CA THR A 55 -5.14 0.13 -15.57
C THR A 55 -4.52 -1.06 -14.83
N ALA A 56 -3.26 -1.39 -15.11
CA ALA A 56 -2.55 -2.47 -14.43
C ALA A 56 -2.40 -2.19 -12.93
N ILE A 57 -1.98 -0.97 -12.55
CA ILE A 57 -1.87 -0.56 -11.14
C ILE A 57 -3.23 -0.63 -10.45
N GLN A 58 -4.28 -0.08 -11.08
CA GLN A 58 -5.63 -0.11 -10.51
C GLN A 58 -6.09 -1.54 -10.26
N ARG A 59 -5.94 -2.45 -11.24
CA ARG A 59 -6.31 -3.86 -11.09
C ARG A 59 -5.50 -4.54 -9.99
N GLN A 60 -4.22 -4.24 -9.87
CA GLN A 60 -3.37 -4.81 -8.84
C GLN A 60 -3.76 -4.32 -7.45
N GLY A 61 -4.10 -3.03 -7.31
CA GLY A 61 -4.69 -2.47 -6.09
C GLY A 61 -6.00 -3.17 -5.72
N MET A 62 -6.90 -3.38 -6.68
CA MET A 62 -8.18 -4.06 -6.45
C MET A 62 -8.06 -5.54 -6.08
N LYS A 63 -6.94 -6.20 -6.42
CA LYS A 63 -6.64 -7.57 -5.98
C LYS A 63 -6.04 -7.64 -4.58
N SER A 64 -5.60 -6.51 -4.04
CA SER A 64 -4.94 -6.47 -2.74
C SER A 64 -5.99 -6.69 -1.65
N ASP A 65 -5.70 -7.63 -0.75
CA ASP A 65 -6.51 -7.84 0.44
C ASP A 65 -6.25 -6.68 1.42
N VAL A 66 -7.18 -5.74 1.47
CA VAL A 66 -7.20 -4.60 2.39
C VAL A 66 -8.19 -4.80 3.54
N SER A 67 -8.64 -6.04 3.75
CA SER A 67 -9.52 -6.38 4.86
C SER A 67 -8.82 -6.20 6.21
N TRP A 68 -9.62 -6.05 7.26
CA TRP A 68 -9.10 -6.01 8.63
C TRP A 68 -8.84 -7.41 9.21
N ASP A 69 -9.28 -8.48 8.54
CA ASP A 69 -9.33 -9.85 9.07
C ASP A 69 -7.97 -10.36 9.57
N ARG A 70 -6.90 -10.09 8.82
CA ARG A 70 -5.54 -10.46 9.25
C ARG A 70 -5.12 -9.73 10.51
N SER A 71 -5.36 -8.42 10.57
CA SER A 71 -5.04 -7.61 11.74
C SER A 71 -5.89 -8.04 12.94
N ALA A 72 -7.17 -8.36 12.69
CA ALA A 72 -8.12 -8.88 13.67
C ALA A 72 -7.59 -10.11 14.40
N ALA A 73 -7.16 -11.12 13.62
CA ALA A 73 -6.67 -12.37 14.16
C ALA A 73 -5.43 -12.15 15.04
N LEU A 74 -4.49 -11.32 14.57
CA LEU A 74 -3.28 -10.98 15.33
C LEU A 74 -3.60 -10.26 16.65
N TYR A 75 -4.55 -9.30 16.63
CA TYR A 75 -4.99 -8.63 17.84
C TYR A 75 -5.75 -9.57 18.78
N ALA A 76 -6.60 -10.46 18.26
CA ALA A 76 -7.32 -11.44 19.06
C ALA A 76 -6.37 -12.41 19.76
N ASP A 77 -5.36 -12.94 19.05
CA ASP A 77 -4.33 -13.80 19.62
C ASP A 77 -3.51 -13.06 20.71
N LEU A 78 -3.10 -11.82 20.42
CA LEU A 78 -2.37 -10.99 21.38
C LEU A 78 -3.19 -10.76 22.65
N TYR A 79 -4.44 -10.31 22.53
CA TYR A 79 -5.30 -10.07 23.68
C TYR A 79 -5.63 -11.37 24.43
N GLY A 80 -5.83 -12.49 23.73
CA GLY A 80 -6.01 -13.80 24.35
C GLY A 80 -4.80 -14.21 25.19
N SER A 81 -3.58 -13.98 24.71
CA SER A 81 -2.35 -14.26 25.44
C SER A 81 -2.18 -13.44 26.72
N LEU A 82 -2.68 -12.19 26.71
CA LEU A 82 -2.58 -11.27 27.86
C LEU A 82 -3.71 -11.50 28.87
N ALA A 83 -4.90 -11.90 28.41
CA ALA A 83 -6.07 -12.14 29.25
C ALA A 83 -6.03 -13.49 29.99
N GLY A 84 -4.94 -14.26 29.90
CA GLY A 84 -4.80 -15.58 30.52
C GLY A 84 -5.63 -16.67 29.84
N GLY A 85 -6.15 -16.41 28.65
CA GLY A 85 -7.01 -17.32 27.91
C GLY A 85 -6.20 -18.30 27.07
N ARG A 86 -5.85 -19.44 27.66
CA ARG A 86 -5.75 -20.70 26.93
C ARG A 86 -6.66 -21.72 27.63
N PRO A 87 -7.34 -22.62 26.91
CA PRO A 87 -7.66 -23.90 27.52
C PRO A 87 -6.37 -24.62 27.94
#